data_AF-G8H2S4-F1
#
_entry.id   AF-G8H2S4-F1
#
_cell.length_a   1.000
_cell.length_b   1.000
_cell.length_c   1.000
_cell.angle_alpha   90.00
_cell.angle_beta   90.00
_cell.angle_gamma   90.00
#
_symmetry.space_group_name_H-M   'P 1'
#
loop_
_entity.id
_entity.type
_entity.pdbx_description
1 polymer ?
#
loop_
_entity_poly.entity_id
_entity_poly.type
_entity_poly.pdbx_seq_one_letter_code
_entity_poly.pdbx_strand_id
1 'polypeptide(L)'
;MAAAAHSAIASSAEAFLSCTSWPERSPRRFFPDFEPDRQPHFALPTNDFLDALIRVGCSLEAAQALHAAYAGGCRQVAASCAASYSTGVEALHQTLGAGEERRYIEWCQTLLLAVERRYTESTEKMRLAVLDEVRSA
;
A
#
# COMPACT_ATOMS: atom_id res chain seq x y z
N MET A 1 -40.02 -55.95 11.73
CA MET A 1 -39.36 -55.00 12.66
C MET A 1 -38.23 -54.17 12.01
N ALA A 2 -37.75 -54.48 10.80
CA ALA A 2 -36.73 -53.66 10.14
C ALA A 2 -37.21 -52.26 9.70
N ALA A 3 -38.43 -52.15 9.17
CA ALA A 3 -38.96 -50.89 8.62
C ALA A 3 -39.04 -49.74 9.65
N ALA A 4 -39.36 -50.04 10.91
CA ALA A 4 -39.40 -49.04 11.98
C ALA A 4 -38.00 -48.51 12.34
N ALA A 5 -36.98 -49.38 12.31
CA ALA A 5 -35.59 -48.98 12.54
C ALA A 5 -35.05 -48.12 11.38
N HIS A 6 -35.39 -48.47 10.13
CA HIS A 6 -35.01 -47.65 8.97
C HIS A 6 -35.71 -46.28 8.95
N SER A 7 -36.97 -46.21 9.37
CA SER A 7 -37.71 -44.94 9.47
C SER A 7 -37.12 -44.02 10.55
N ALA A 8 -36.70 -44.56 11.69
CA ALA A 8 -36.06 -43.79 12.74
C ALA A 8 -34.69 -43.24 12.31
N ILE A 9 -33.91 -44.02 11.55
CA ILE A 9 -32.60 -43.59 11.02
C ILE A 9 -32.77 -42.54 9.91
N ALA A 10 -33.76 -42.70 9.03
CA ALA A 10 -34.05 -41.73 7.98
C ALA A 10 -34.50 -40.38 8.57
N SER A 11 -35.37 -40.42 9.58
CA SER A 11 -35.88 -39.22 10.25
C SER A 11 -34.80 -38.48 11.04
N SER A 12 -33.85 -39.21 11.66
CA SER A 12 -32.74 -38.58 12.38
C SER A 12 -31.70 -37.97 11.44
N ALA A 13 -31.45 -38.59 10.28
CA ALA A 13 -30.59 -38.03 9.24
C ALA A 13 -31.20 -36.75 8.64
N GLU A 14 -32.51 -36.75 8.38
CA GLU A 14 -33.23 -35.58 7.85
C GLU A 14 -33.29 -34.44 8.87
N ALA A 15 -33.48 -34.74 10.16
CA ALA A 15 -33.38 -33.77 11.24
C ALA A 15 -31.96 -33.18 11.39
N PHE A 16 -30.93 -34.01 11.21
CA PHE A 16 -29.53 -33.54 11.28
C PHE A 16 -29.15 -32.64 10.10
N LEU A 17 -29.62 -32.98 8.90
CA LEU A 17 -29.39 -32.18 7.69
C LEU A 17 -30.18 -30.87 7.69
N SER A 18 -31.41 -30.86 8.21
CA SER A 18 -32.24 -29.65 8.36
C SER A 18 -31.76 -28.70 9.47
N CYS A 19 -30.93 -29.19 10.39
CA CYS A 19 -30.34 -28.40 11.48
C CYS A 19 -28.98 -27.76 11.09
N THR A 20 -28.72 -27.58 9.79
CA THR A 20 -27.52 -26.91 9.27
C THR A 20 -27.71 -25.41 9.10
N SER A 21 -28.26 -24.73 10.11
CA SER A 21 -27.95 -23.30 10.29
C SER A 21 -26.58 -23.19 10.96
N TRP A 22 -25.54 -23.68 10.29
CA TRP A 22 -24.19 -23.31 10.69
C TRP A 22 -24.12 -21.82 10.41
N PRO A 23 -23.88 -20.94 11.41
CA PRO A 23 -23.46 -19.61 11.07
C PRO A 23 -22.23 -19.81 10.20
N GLU A 24 -22.25 -19.30 8.96
CA GLU A 24 -21.05 -19.07 8.18
C GLU A 24 -20.16 -18.16 9.02
N ARG A 25 -19.47 -18.73 10.01
CA ARG A 25 -18.20 -18.22 10.45
C ARG A 25 -17.29 -18.57 9.28
N SER A 26 -17.31 -17.74 8.24
CA SER A 26 -16.20 -17.68 7.31
C SER A 26 -14.96 -17.71 8.19
N PRO A 27 -14.08 -18.72 8.06
CA PRO A 27 -12.87 -18.72 8.83
C PRO A 27 -12.20 -17.40 8.51
N ARG A 28 -12.08 -16.51 9.51
CA ARG A 28 -11.14 -15.40 9.42
C ARG A 28 -9.83 -16.10 9.13
N ARG A 29 -9.35 -15.97 7.89
CA ARG A 29 -8.05 -16.46 7.46
C ARG A 29 -7.05 -15.62 8.25
N PHE A 30 -6.81 -16.02 9.48
CA PHE A 30 -5.81 -15.42 10.33
C PHE A 30 -4.48 -15.88 9.77
N PHE A 31 -3.93 -15.08 8.87
CA PHE A 31 -2.50 -15.05 8.71
C PHE A 31 -1.90 -14.63 10.06
N PRO A 32 -0.82 -15.28 10.54
CA PRO A 32 -0.01 -14.66 11.59
C PRO A 32 0.43 -13.28 11.10
N ASP A 33 0.50 -12.29 11.99
CA ASP A 33 0.86 -10.89 11.71
C ASP A 33 2.21 -10.82 10.97
N PHE A 34 2.19 -11.00 9.64
CA PHE A 34 3.36 -10.94 8.81
C PHE A 34 3.53 -9.50 8.39
N GLU A 35 4.24 -8.74 9.21
CA GLU A 35 4.67 -7.40 8.83
C GLU A 35 5.74 -7.49 7.74
N PRO A 36 5.66 -6.65 6.69
CA PRO A 36 6.74 -6.54 5.72
C PRO A 36 8.06 -6.15 6.40
N ASP A 37 9.16 -6.81 6.03
CA ASP A 37 10.50 -6.57 6.60
C ASP A 37 11.02 -5.12 6.40
N ARG A 38 10.44 -4.37 5.46
CA ARG A 38 10.89 -3.03 5.09
C ARG A 38 9.73 -2.10 4.78
N GLN A 39 9.83 -0.88 5.32
CA GLN A 39 8.99 0.25 4.96
C GLN A 39 9.56 1.03 3.77
N PRO A 40 8.71 1.74 2.99
CA PRO A 40 9.17 2.56 1.87
C PRO A 40 10.12 3.67 2.34
N HIS A 41 11.20 3.84 1.58
CA HIS A 41 12.16 4.90 1.81
C HIS A 41 11.89 6.08 0.86
N PHE A 42 11.61 7.25 1.44
CA PHE A 42 11.39 8.49 0.69
C PHE A 42 12.53 9.47 0.97
N ALA A 43 13.47 9.56 0.03
CA ALA A 43 14.61 10.47 0.15
C ALA A 43 14.14 11.93 0.17
N LEU A 44 14.64 12.71 1.14
CA LEU A 44 14.36 14.14 1.21
C LEU A 44 15.21 14.91 0.18
N PRO A 45 14.72 16.08 -0.29
CA PRO A 45 15.49 16.97 -1.14
C PRO A 45 16.87 17.31 -0.56
N THR A 46 17.89 17.21 -1.40
CA THR A 46 19.25 17.68 -1.10
C THR A 46 19.43 19.14 -1.49
N ASN A 47 20.50 19.77 -1.00
CA ASN A 47 20.88 21.13 -1.37
C ASN A 47 21.14 21.31 -2.89
N ASP A 48 21.29 20.21 -3.64
CA ASP A 48 21.51 20.24 -5.10
C ASP A 48 20.37 20.96 -5.85
N PHE A 49 19.15 20.96 -5.31
CA PHE A 49 18.03 21.70 -5.89
C PHE A 49 18.14 23.21 -5.67
N LEU A 50 18.58 23.63 -4.48
CA LEU A 50 18.85 25.04 -4.18
C LEU A 50 19.95 25.58 -5.11
N ASP A 51 21.04 24.84 -5.25
CA ASP A 51 22.14 25.20 -6.16
C ASP A 51 21.68 25.27 -7.63
N ALA A 52 20.76 24.38 -8.02
CA ALA A 52 20.18 24.42 -9.37
C ALA A 52 19.36 25.69 -9.60
N LEU A 53 18.54 26.12 -8.63
CA LEU A 53 17.77 27.36 -8.71
C LEU A 53 18.67 28.60 -8.84
N ILE A 54 19.72 28.68 -8.01
CA ILE A 54 20.69 29.78 -8.06
C ILE A 54 21.40 29.81 -9.42
N ARG A 55 21.83 28.66 -9.95
CA ARG A 55 22.48 28.58 -11.27
C ARG A 55 21.59 29.01 -12.43
N VAL A 56 20.27 28.89 -12.29
CA VAL A 56 19.30 29.31 -13.30
C VAL A 56 18.98 30.81 -13.19
N GLY A 57 19.48 31.50 -12.17
CA GLY A 57 19.37 32.96 -12.03
C GLY A 57 18.42 33.41 -10.92
N CYS A 58 17.88 32.50 -10.10
CA CYS A 58 17.12 32.91 -8.92
C CYS A 58 18.01 33.71 -7.95
N SER A 59 17.44 34.75 -7.35
CA SER A 59 18.00 35.32 -6.13
C SER A 59 18.02 34.26 -5.02
N LEU A 60 18.93 34.41 -4.06
CA LEU A 60 19.03 33.47 -2.93
C LEU A 60 17.71 33.34 -2.16
N GLU A 61 17.01 34.46 -1.93
CA GLU A 61 15.72 34.48 -1.23
C GLU A 61 14.64 33.72 -2.00
N ALA A 62 14.51 33.96 -3.30
CA ALA A 62 13.56 33.24 -4.15
C ALA A 62 13.91 31.75 -4.23
N ALA A 63 15.20 31.41 -4.36
CA ALA A 63 15.67 30.03 -4.38
C ALA A 63 15.35 29.30 -3.07
N GLN A 64 15.53 29.95 -1.92
CA GLN A 64 15.18 29.40 -0.60
C GLN A 64 13.67 29.17 -0.45
N ALA A 65 12.85 30.13 -0.88
CA ALA A 65 11.39 30.00 -0.85
C ALA A 65 10.91 28.84 -1.74
N LEU A 66 11.43 28.73 -2.97
CA LEU A 66 11.12 27.63 -3.89
C LEU A 66 11.63 26.28 -3.38
N HIS A 67 12.83 26.23 -2.79
CA HIS A 67 13.35 25.01 -2.15
C HIS A 67 12.46 24.56 -0.98
N ALA A 68 11.99 25.49 -0.14
CA ALA A 68 11.08 25.17 0.96
C ALA A 68 9.72 24.65 0.44
N ALA A 69 9.17 25.27 -0.61
CA ALA A 69 7.94 24.82 -1.26
C ALA A 69 8.11 23.41 -1.87
N TYR A 70 9.20 23.17 -2.60
CA TYR A 70 9.55 21.86 -3.14
C TYR A 70 9.66 20.80 -2.04
N ALA A 71 10.37 21.11 -0.94
CA ALA A 71 10.48 20.20 0.21
C ALA A 71 9.12 19.93 0.88
N GLY A 72 8.24 20.92 0.95
CA GLY A 72 6.84 20.75 1.36
C GLY A 72 6.09 19.78 0.45
N GLY A 73 6.19 19.96 -0.86
CA GLY A 73 5.61 19.07 -1.86
C GLY A 73 6.14 17.64 -1.73
N CYS A 74 7.45 17.44 -1.58
CA CYS A 74 8.04 16.11 -1.40
C CYS A 74 7.49 15.41 -0.16
N ARG A 75 7.32 16.12 0.97
CA ARG A 75 6.69 15.55 2.17
C ARG A 75 5.24 15.12 1.92
N GLN A 76 4.48 15.92 1.19
CA GLN A 76 3.09 15.58 0.85
C GLN A 76 3.01 14.36 -0.07
N VAL A 77 3.88 14.28 -1.09
CA VAL A 77 3.98 13.10 -1.97
C VAL A 77 4.39 11.87 -1.17
N ALA A 78 5.39 11.98 -0.29
CA ALA A 78 5.80 10.89 0.60
C ALA A 78 4.64 10.38 1.47
N ALA A 79 3.87 11.29 2.07
CA ALA A 79 2.70 10.93 2.88
C ALA A 79 1.63 10.20 2.04
N SER A 80 1.34 10.68 0.83
CA SER A 80 0.40 10.03 -0.08
C SER A 80 0.87 8.65 -0.52
N CYS A 81 2.17 8.50 -0.80
CA CYS A 81 2.79 7.23 -1.16
C CYS A 81 2.75 6.25 0.03
N ALA A 82 3.06 6.71 1.24
CA ALA A 82 2.96 5.91 2.47
C ALA A 82 1.53 5.41 2.70
N ALA A 83 0.53 6.28 2.58
CA ALA A 83 -0.87 5.89 2.72
C ALA A 83 -1.30 4.86 1.66
N SER A 84 -0.85 5.03 0.42
CA SER A 84 -1.12 4.08 -0.68
C SER A 84 -0.47 2.72 -0.41
N TYR A 85 0.75 2.71 0.12
CA TYR A 85 1.45 1.49 0.51
C TYR A 85 0.70 0.76 1.63
N SER A 86 0.37 1.45 2.73
CA SER A 86 -0.37 0.85 3.85
C SER A 86 -1.71 0.26 3.42
N THR A 87 -2.47 0.99 2.60
CA THR A 87 -3.75 0.51 2.05
C THR A 87 -3.55 -0.73 1.18
N GLY A 88 -2.50 -0.75 0.35
CA GLY A 88 -2.19 -1.88 -0.53
C GLY A 88 -1.75 -3.12 0.25
N VAL A 89 -0.93 -2.97 1.29
CA VAL A 89 -0.53 -4.08 2.17
C VAL A 89 -1.73 -4.66 2.90
N GLU A 90 -2.62 -3.81 3.43
CA GLU A 90 -3.85 -4.27 4.08
C GLU A 90 -4.74 -5.05 3.10
N ALA A 91 -4.90 -4.55 1.87
CA ALA A 91 -5.66 -5.25 0.84
C ALA A 91 -5.04 -6.61 0.46
N LEU A 92 -3.70 -6.70 0.38
CA LEU A 92 -3.01 -7.97 0.16
C LEU A 92 -3.25 -8.96 1.31
N HIS A 93 -3.20 -8.47 2.55
CA HIS A 93 -3.48 -9.28 3.73
C HIS A 93 -4.91 -9.81 3.77
N GLN A 94 -5.89 -9.02 3.31
CA GLN A 94 -7.29 -9.45 3.23
C GLN A 94 -7.59 -10.43 2.09
N THR A 95 -6.78 -10.43 1.03
CA THR A 95 -7.04 -11.22 -0.18
C THR A 95 -6.35 -12.59 -0.17
N LEU A 96 -5.13 -12.68 0.38
CA LEU A 96 -4.34 -13.91 0.37
C LEU A 96 -4.75 -14.85 1.52
N GLY A 97 -4.71 -16.15 1.24
CA GLY A 97 -5.12 -17.20 2.17
C GLY A 97 -3.95 -18.01 2.74
N ALA A 98 -4.21 -18.78 3.80
CA ALA A 98 -3.19 -19.60 4.46
C ALA A 98 -2.39 -20.45 3.45
N GLY A 99 -1.06 -20.44 3.55
CA GLY A 99 -0.17 -21.12 2.61
C GLY A 99 0.30 -20.27 1.42
N GLU A 100 -0.10 -18.99 1.35
CA GLU A 100 0.33 -18.03 0.32
C GLU A 100 1.40 -17.04 0.82
N GLU A 101 2.14 -17.37 1.88
CA GLU A 101 3.13 -16.48 2.53
C GLU A 101 4.17 -15.96 1.53
N ARG A 102 4.68 -16.86 0.68
CA ARG A 102 5.65 -16.50 -0.34
C ARG A 102 5.09 -15.48 -1.34
N ARG A 103 3.84 -15.67 -1.79
CA ARG A 103 3.17 -14.73 -2.70
C ARG A 103 2.95 -13.38 -2.01
N TYR A 104 2.53 -13.39 -0.75
CA TYR A 104 2.36 -12.17 0.02
C TYR A 104 3.65 -11.34 0.09
N ILE A 105 4.79 -11.99 0.38
CA ILE A 105 6.11 -11.34 0.41
C ILE A 105 6.47 -10.77 -0.96
N GLU A 106 6.33 -11.55 -2.03
CA GLU A 106 6.63 -11.13 -3.41
C GLU A 106 5.77 -9.93 -3.83
N TRP A 107 4.48 -9.93 -3.48
CA TRP A 107 3.57 -8.80 -3.75
C TRP A 107 3.90 -7.57 -2.90
N CYS A 108 4.19 -7.73 -1.61
CA CYS A 108 4.59 -6.62 -0.75
C CYS A 108 5.89 -5.96 -1.23
N GLN A 109 6.87 -6.75 -1.66
CA GLN A 109 8.10 -6.23 -2.25
C GLN A 109 7.85 -5.50 -3.57
N THR A 110 6.99 -6.05 -4.44
CA THR A 110 6.62 -5.39 -5.70
C THR A 110 5.91 -4.06 -5.44
N LEU A 111 4.98 -4.03 -4.49
CA LEU A 111 4.25 -2.83 -4.07
C LEU A 111 5.21 -1.78 -3.49
N LEU A 112 6.15 -2.20 -2.63
CA LEU A 112 7.19 -1.35 -2.06
C LEU A 112 7.98 -0.64 -3.18
N LEU A 113 8.52 -1.40 -4.13
CA LEU A 113 9.30 -0.86 -5.25
C LEU A 113 8.47 0.08 -6.13
N ALA A 114 7.21 -0.27 -6.40
CA ALA A 114 6.32 0.57 -7.19
C ALA A 114 6.04 1.92 -6.51
N VAL A 115 5.86 1.92 -5.19
CA VAL A 115 5.63 3.14 -4.39
C VAL A 115 6.87 4.02 -4.32
N GLU A 116 8.06 3.45 -4.11
CA GLU A 116 9.33 4.18 -4.10
C GLU A 116 9.64 4.80 -5.47
N ARG A 117 9.39 4.05 -6.55
CA ARG A 117 9.52 4.55 -7.91
C ARG A 117 8.55 5.70 -8.18
N ARG A 118 7.29 5.55 -7.81
CA ARG A 118 6.27 6.61 -7.99
C ARG A 118 6.62 7.88 -7.23
N TYR A 119 7.16 7.75 -6.01
CA TYR A 119 7.67 8.90 -5.26
C TYR A 119 8.75 9.62 -6.06
N THR A 120 9.78 8.89 -6.50
CA THR A 120 10.92 9.43 -7.25
C THR A 120 10.49 10.15 -8.53
N GLU A 121 9.62 9.51 -9.33
CA GLU A 121 9.09 10.10 -10.56
C GLU A 121 8.28 11.38 -10.29
N SER A 122 7.48 11.38 -9.22
CA SER A 122 6.66 12.54 -8.86
C SER A 122 7.51 13.72 -8.38
N THR A 123 8.53 13.47 -7.56
CA THR A 123 9.44 14.51 -7.08
C THR A 123 10.31 15.06 -8.20
N GLU A 124 10.80 14.21 -9.11
CA GLU A 124 11.58 14.68 -10.26
C GLU A 124 10.73 15.52 -11.22
N LYS A 125 9.50 15.09 -11.51
CA LYS A 125 8.56 15.87 -12.33
C LYS A 125 8.30 17.25 -11.71
N MET A 126 8.10 17.31 -10.40
CA MET A 126 7.90 18.58 -9.69
C MET A 126 9.16 19.47 -9.76
N ARG A 127 10.35 18.89 -9.56
CA ARG A 127 11.63 19.58 -9.69
C ARG A 127 11.79 20.21 -11.07
N LEU A 128 11.55 19.43 -12.13
CA LEU A 128 11.66 19.92 -13.51
C LEU A 128 10.66 21.04 -13.79
N ALA A 129 9.41 20.88 -13.37
CA ALA A 129 8.38 21.90 -13.56
C ALA A 129 8.76 23.24 -12.89
N VAL A 130 9.30 23.21 -11.67
CA VAL A 130 9.76 24.43 -11.00
C VAL A 130 10.94 25.07 -11.74
N LEU A 131 11.91 24.27 -12.20
CA LEU A 131 13.05 24.80 -12.95
C LEU A 131 12.65 25.40 -14.30
N ASP A 132 11.69 24.79 -14.99
CA ASP A 132 11.20 25.31 -16.26
C ASP A 132 10.41 26.61 -16.09
N GLU A 133 9.57 26.70 -15.05
CA GLU A 133 8.86 27.94 -14.72
C GLU A 133 9.84 29.09 -14.45
N VAL A 134 10.88 28.84 -13.64
CA VAL A 134 11.93 29.83 -13.33
C VAL A 134 12.69 30.27 -14.59
N ARG A 135 12.94 29.37 -15.55
CA ARG A 135 13.62 29.72 -16.81
C ARG A 135 12.77 30.59 -17.73
N SER A 136 11.44 30.48 -17.62
CA SER A 136 10.51 31.19 -18.49
C SER A 136 10.06 32.56 -17.96
N ALA A 137 10.33 32.86 -16.69
CA ALA A 137 10.04 34.13 -16.03
C ALA A 137 11.09 35.20 -16.34
#